data_AF-A0A067DRM1-F1
#
_entry.id   AF-A0A067DRM1-F1
#
_cell.length_a   1.000
_cell.length_b   1.000
_cell.length_c   1.000
_cell.angle_alpha   90.00
_cell.angle_beta   90.00
_cell.angle_gamma   90.00
#
_symmetry.space_group_name_H-M   'P 1'
#
loop_
_entity.id
_entity.type
_entity.pdbx_description
1 polymer ?
#
loop_
_entity_poly.entity_id
_entity_poly.type
_entity_poly.pdbx_seq_one_letter_code
_entity_poly.pdbx_strand_id
1 'polypeptide(L)' 'RAIELAESRLLKDSWPEYYDGKLGRYIGKQARKFQTWSIAGYLVAKMMLEDPSHLGMISLEEDKQLKPLLRRSHSWTF' A
#
# COMPACT_ATOMS: atom_id res chain seq x y z
N ARG A 1 -7.42 -6.50 -6.34
CA ARG A 1 -7.41 -7.19 -5.03
C ARG A 1 -7.04 -6.31 -3.83
N ALA A 2 -5.85 -5.69 -3.73
CA ALA A 2 -5.47 -4.92 -2.53
C ALA A 2 -6.35 -3.67 -2.31
N ILE A 3 -6.66 -2.95 -3.40
CA ILE A 3 -7.54 -1.78 -3.38
C ILE A 3 -8.97 -2.13 -2.97
N GLU A 4 -9.55 -3.21 -3.52
CA GLU A 4 -10.88 -3.68 -3.13
C GLU A 4 -10.97 -3.97 -1.61
N LEU A 5 -9.92 -4.57 -1.02
CA LEU A 5 -9.87 -4.81 0.42
C LEU A 5 -9.85 -3.50 1.20
N ALA A 6 -9.05 -2.52 0.76
CA ALA A 6 -8.98 -1.20 1.38
C ALA A 6 -10.33 -0.46 1.29
N GLU A 7 -10.97 -0.44 0.12
CA GLU A 7 -12.28 0.18 -0.13
C GLU A 7 -13.39 -0.41 0.76
N SER A 8 -13.33 -1.71 1.04
CA SER A 8 -14.35 -2.38 1.86
C SER A 8 -14.38 -1.95 3.33
N ARG A 9 -13.27 -1.34 3.83
CA ARG A 9 -13.05 -1.08 5.27
C ARG A 9 -12.60 0.33 5.63
N LEU A 10 -11.68 0.96 4.88
CA LEU A 10 -11.03 2.21 5.30
C LEU A 10 -12.03 3.32 5.65
N LEU A 11 -13.05 3.51 4.81
CA LEU A 11 -14.10 4.50 5.07
C LEU A 11 -14.92 4.16 6.32
N LYS A 12 -15.31 2.89 6.47
CA LYS A 12 -16.10 2.41 7.62
C LYS A 12 -15.34 2.57 8.94
N ASP A 13 -14.03 2.36 8.90
CA ASP A 13 -13.14 2.46 10.06
C ASP A 13 -12.64 3.90 10.31
N SER A 14 -13.13 4.90 9.56
CA SER A 14 -12.73 6.31 9.66
C SER A 14 -11.23 6.55 9.40
N TRP A 15 -10.67 5.87 8.40
CA TRP A 15 -9.30 6.07 7.92
C TRP A 15 -8.23 5.97 9.02
N PRO A 16 -8.07 4.81 9.65
CA PRO A 16 -7.11 4.64 10.73
C PRO A 16 -5.66 4.74 10.23
N GLU A 17 -4.76 5.16 11.12
CA GLU A 17 -3.33 5.23 10.86
C GLU A 17 -2.69 3.86 10.59
N TYR A 18 -3.12 2.82 11.31
CA TYR A 18 -2.64 1.45 11.13
C TYR A 18 -3.65 0.42 11.68
N TYR A 19 -3.46 -0.85 11.29
CA TYR A 19 -4.24 -2.00 11.77
C TYR A 19 -3.33 -2.98 12.53
N ASP A 20 -3.88 -3.62 13.57
CA ASP A 20 -3.21 -4.60 14.41
C ASP A 20 -3.60 -6.06 14.09
N GLY A 21 -2.75 -6.98 14.55
CA GLY A 21 -2.94 -8.42 14.48
C GLY A 21 -2.37 -9.04 13.20
N LYS A 22 -2.13 -10.37 13.23
CA LYS A 22 -1.49 -11.12 12.13
C LYS A 22 -2.16 -10.94 10.75
N LEU A 23 -3.45 -10.61 10.74
CA LEU A 23 -4.27 -10.44 9.53
C LEU A 23 -4.79 -9.00 9.37
N GLY A 24 -4.35 -8.04 10.18
CA GLY A 24 -4.82 -6.64 10.12
C GLY A 24 -6.34 -6.49 10.37
N ARG A 25 -6.92 -7.34 11.22
CA ARG A 25 -8.38 -7.34 11.46
C ARG A 25 -8.81 -6.27 12.45
N TYR A 26 -7.93 -5.84 13.35
CA TYR A 26 -8.26 -4.88 14.41
C TYR A 26 -7.74 -3.49 14.04
N ILE A 27 -8.49 -2.44 14.33
CA ILE A 27 -7.94 -1.07 14.28
C ILE A 27 -6.81 -0.97 15.30
N GLY A 28 -5.71 -0.33 14.93
CA GLY A 28 -4.53 -0.22 15.78
C GLY A 28 -4.84 0.34 17.17
N LYS A 29 -4.24 -0.22 18.20
CA LYS A 29 -4.50 0.13 19.61
C LYS A 29 -4.39 1.63 19.91
N GLN A 30 -3.50 2.33 19.21
CA GLN A 30 -3.30 3.78 19.30
C GLN A 30 -3.45 4.47 17.93
N ALA A 31 -4.14 3.83 16.99
CA ALA A 31 -4.32 4.40 15.67
C ALA A 31 -5.18 5.66 15.74
N ARG A 32 -4.65 6.76 15.19
CA ARG A 32 -5.41 7.98 14.97
C ARG A 32 -6.38 7.77 13.80
N LYS A 33 -7.58 8.36 13.91
CA LYS A 33 -8.57 8.40 12.83
C LYS A 33 -8.26 9.54 11.87
N PHE A 34 -8.77 9.44 10.65
CA PHE A 34 -8.60 10.45 9.59
C PHE A 34 -7.13 10.78 9.31
N GLN A 35 -6.29 9.76 9.37
CA GLN A 35 -4.86 9.94 9.20
C GLN A 35 -4.53 10.29 7.74
N THR A 36 -3.86 11.43 7.55
CA THR A 36 -3.61 12.02 6.23
C THR A 36 -2.95 11.06 5.24
N TRP A 37 -1.88 10.37 5.64
CA TRP A 37 -1.17 9.46 4.73
C TRP A 37 -1.96 8.19 4.38
N SER A 38 -2.93 7.79 5.20
CA SER A 38 -3.76 6.61 4.94
C SER A 38 -4.76 6.94 3.84
N ILE A 39 -5.31 8.16 3.88
CA ILE A 39 -6.19 8.71 2.86
C ILE A 39 -5.39 8.97 1.57
N ALA A 40 -4.28 9.71 1.68
CA ALA A 40 -3.46 10.08 0.52
C ALA A 40 -2.87 8.85 -0.19
N GLY A 41 -2.39 7.86 0.56
CA GLY A 41 -1.85 6.62 0.01
C GLY A 41 -2.90 5.83 -0.78
N TYR A 42 -4.14 5.76 -0.27
CA TYR A 42 -5.25 5.16 -1.02
C TYR A 42 -5.54 5.91 -2.32
N LEU A 43 -5.63 7.24 -2.27
CA LEU A 43 -5.90 8.06 -3.46
C LEU A 43 -4.79 7.92 -4.51
N VAL A 44 -3.52 8.01 -4.10
CA VAL A 44 -2.37 7.85 -4.99
C VAL A 44 -2.39 6.46 -5.65
N ALA A 45 -2.66 5.41 -4.88
CA ALA A 45 -2.74 4.05 -5.41
C ALA A 45 -3.88 3.88 -6.43
N LYS A 46 -5.05 4.51 -6.19
CA LYS A 46 -6.15 4.54 -7.17
C LYS A 46 -5.74 5.27 -8.45
N MET A 47 -5.19 6.48 -8.33
CA MET A 47 -4.77 7.30 -9.48
C MET A 47 -3.67 6.63 -10.30
N MET A 48 -2.74 5.91 -9.67
CA MET A 48 -1.69 5.14 -10.37
C MET A 48 -2.24 3.94 -11.14
N LEU A 49 -3.33 3.32 -10.65
CA LEU A 49 -3.99 2.22 -11.36
C LEU A 49 -4.92 2.72 -12.47
N GLU A 50 -5.52 3.89 -12.29
CA GLU A 50 -6.38 4.54 -13.28
C GLU A 50 -5.58 5.08 -14.47
N ASP A 51 -4.41 5.66 -14.22
CA ASP A 51 -3.49 6.12 -15.25
C ASP A 51 -2.04 5.64 -14.98
N PRO A 52 -1.57 4.62 -15.73
CA PRO A 52 -0.20 4.10 -15.62
C PRO A 52 0.89 5.10 -15.99
N SER A 53 0.57 6.20 -16.69
CA SER A 53 1.56 7.23 -17.04
C SER A 53 2.16 7.91 -15.81
N HIS A 54 1.41 7.92 -14.69
CA HIS A 54 1.85 8.44 -13.40
C HIS A 54 3.07 7.73 -12.82
N LEU A 55 3.39 6.50 -13.27
CA LEU A 55 4.55 5.76 -12.79
C LEU A 55 5.86 6.53 -13.01
N GLY A 56 5.96 7.26 -14.13
CA GLY A 56 7.15 8.06 -14.45
C GLY A 56 7.46 9.18 -13.45
N MET A 57 6.51 9.55 -12.58
CA MET A 57 6.77 10.52 -11.50
C MET A 57 7.58 9.94 -10.34
N ILE A 58 7.54 8.62 -10.16
CA ILE A 58 8.14 7.92 -9.00
C ILE A 58 9.12 6.80 -9.37
N SER A 59 9.34 6.57 -10.67
CA SER A 59 10.29 5.57 -11.19
C SER A 59 11.38 6.23 -12.04
N LEU A 60 12.57 5.65 -12.04
CA LEU A 60 13.64 6.07 -12.94
C LEU A 60 13.56 5.28 -14.26
N GLU A 61 14.07 5.86 -15.35
CA GLU A 61 14.06 5.19 -16.66
C GLU A 61 14.89 3.90 -16.65
N GLU A 62 15.92 3.83 -15.82
CA GLU A 62 16.77 2.67 -15.59
C GLU A 62 16.02 1.49 -14.94
N ASP A 63 14.86 1.74 -14.31
CA ASP A 63 13.99 0.70 -13.75
C ASP A 63 13.07 0.06 -14.81
N LYS A 64 12.97 0.66 -16.01
CA LYS A 64 12.18 0.10 -17.12
C LYS A 64 12.89 -1.14 -17.66
N GLN A 65 12.38 -2.30 -17.23
CA GLN A 65 12.83 -3.65 -17.60
C GLN A 65 14.12 -4.14 -16.91
N LEU A 66 14.06 -4.28 -15.60
CA LEU A 66 14.66 -5.47 -15.00
C LEU A 66 13.57 -6.55 -14.96
N LYS A 67 13.75 -7.66 -15.68
CA LYS A 67 13.10 -8.92 -15.29
C LYS A 67 13.27 -9.01 -13.78
N PRO A 68 12.23 -9.30 -12.97
CA PRO A 68 12.43 -9.40 -11.55
C PRO A 68 13.39 -10.57 -11.31
N LEU A 69 14.67 -10.26 -11.16
CA LEU A 69 15.61 -11.11 -10.47
C LEU A 69 15.14 -11.02 -9.02
N LEU A 70 14.10 -11.78 -8.69
CA LEU A 70 13.77 -12.11 -7.31
C LEU A 70 14.96 -12.90 -6.77
N ARG A 71 16.07 -12.22 -6.51
CA ARG A 71 17.18 -12.75 -5.74
C ARG A 71 16.63 -12.81 -4.33
N ARG A 72 16.16 -14.00 -3.94
CA ARG A 72 15.75 -14.28 -2.57
C ARG A 72 16.86 -13.78 -1.63
N SER A 73 16.49 -12.98 -0.64
CA SER A 73 17.41 -12.55 0.41
C SER A 73 18.07 -13.79 1.03
N HIS A 74 19.38 -13.73 1.28
CA HIS A 74 20.12 -14.81 1.96
C HIS A 74 19.66 -15.05 3.40
N SER A 75 18.74 -14.24 3.92
CA SER A 75 18.16 -14.37 5.25
C SER A 75 17.06 -15.44 5.35
N TRP A 76 16.70 -16.12 4.26
CA TRP A 76 15.66 -17.15 4.19
C TRP A 76 16.20 -18.59 4.39
N THR A 77 17.28 -18.75 5.16
CA THR A 77 17.80 -20.04 5.59
C THR A 77 17.82 -20.11 7.11
N PHE A 78 16.65 -20.32 7.72
CA PHE A 78 16.49 -20.97 9.02
C PHE A 78 15.16 -21.72 9.02
#